data_AF-A0A565BFX4-F1
#
_entry.id   AF-A0A565BFX4-F1
#
_cell.length_a   1.000
_cell.length_b   1.000
_cell.length_c   1.000
_cell.angle_alpha   90.00
_cell.angle_beta   90.00
_cell.angle_gamma   90.00
#
_symmetry.space_group_name_H-M   'P 1'
#
loop_
_entity.id
_entity.type
_entity.pdbx_description
1 polymer ?
#
loop_
_entity_poly.entity_id
_entity_poly.type
_entity_poly.pdbx_seq_one_letter_code
_entity_poly.pdbx_strand_id
1 'polypeptide(L)'
;MKQIISLRGDTLTIENCVTNKGVSPIVLEGCSLVSYLTVSTPEATFAVGLEGSDLFETKRFLPRFGVVQSEEEEEKSGLSGEEENNYKQLNEKVSRVYTCAPRSFTIIDRGRRNSVVSGTEGFEEVYMYSPGSKL
;
A
#
# COMPACT_ATOMS: atom_id res chain seq x y z
N MET A 1 16.14 -9.28 10.99
CA MET A 1 15.26 -8.13 10.72
C MET A 1 14.97 -7.43 12.04
N LYS A 2 15.01 -6.11 12.06
CA LYS A 2 14.62 -5.28 13.21
C LYS A 2 13.52 -4.34 12.74
N GLN A 3 12.43 -4.24 13.50
CA GLN A 3 11.37 -3.27 13.25
C GLN A 3 11.35 -2.27 14.41
N ILE A 4 11.24 -0.98 14.09
CA ILE A 4 11.14 0.09 15.07
C ILE A 4 9.85 0.85 14.80
N ILE A 5 8.97 0.91 15.79
CA ILE A 5 7.70 1.63 15.71
C ILE A 5 7.77 2.80 16.69
N SER A 6 7.60 4.01 16.18
CA SER A 6 7.66 5.24 16.98
C SER A 6 6.37 6.03 16.80
N LEU A 7 5.76 6.43 17.92
CA LEU A 7 4.63 7.36 17.94
C LEU A 7 5.10 8.68 18.57
N ARG A 8 5.01 9.77 17.81
CA ARG A 8 5.38 11.13 18.28
C ARG A 8 4.30 12.11 17.85
N GLY A 9 3.58 12.68 18.82
CA GLY A 9 2.47 13.59 18.54
C GLY A 9 1.40 12.88 17.71
N ASP A 10 1.21 13.37 16.48
CA ASP A 10 0.28 12.86 15.46
C ASP A 10 0.96 11.94 14.42
N THR A 11 2.25 11.65 14.57
CA THR A 11 3.05 10.92 13.59
C THR A 11 3.39 9.51 14.07
N LEU A 12 3.00 8.51 13.27
CA LEU A 12 3.42 7.11 13.41
C LEU A 12 4.52 6.81 12.39
N THR A 13 5.69 6.39 12.85
CA THR A 13 6.81 5.97 12.00
C THR A 13 7.06 4.48 12.17
N ILE A 14 7.23 3.77 11.05
CA ILE A 14 7.57 2.35 11.01
C ILE A 14 8.86 2.20 10.20
N GLU A 15 9.96 1.83 10.87
CA GLU A 15 11.25 1.58 10.24
C GLU A 15 11.52 0.08 10.19
N ASN A 16 11.83 -0.44 9.01
CA ASN A 16 12.22 -1.82 8.80
C ASN A 16 13.72 -1.90 8.45
N CYS A 17 14.53 -2.48 9.32
CA CYS A 17 15.95 -2.67 9.09
C CYS A 17 16.26 -4.14 8.78
N VAL A 18 16.83 -4.38 7.61
CA VAL A 18 17.34 -5.70 7.20
C VAL A 18 18.87 -5.62 7.16
N THR A 19 19.54 -6.57 7.81
CA THR A 19 20.99 -6.64 7.84
C THR A 19 21.41 -8.07 7.63
N ASN A 20 22.26 -8.30 6.63
CA ASN A 20 22.90 -9.58 6.41
C ASN A 20 24.21 -9.62 7.20
N LYS A 21 24.33 -10.55 8.15
CA LYS A 21 25.58 -10.80 8.89
C LYS A 21 26.39 -11.98 8.31
N GLY A 22 25.84 -12.65 7.30
CA GLY A 22 26.52 -13.75 6.61
C GLY A 22 27.53 -13.24 5.59
N VAL A 23 28.31 -14.19 5.06
CA VAL A 23 29.33 -13.93 4.02
C VAL A 23 28.75 -14.01 2.60
N SER A 24 27.61 -14.66 2.42
CA SER A 24 26.92 -14.79 1.14
C SER A 24 25.93 -13.64 0.92
N PRO A 25 25.84 -13.06 -0.29
CA PRO A 25 24.81 -12.07 -0.62
C PRO A 25 23.40 -12.61 -0.40
N ILE A 26 22.48 -11.75 0.03
CA ILE A 26 21.04 -12.03 0.07
C ILE A 26 20.42 -11.19 -1.04
N VAL A 27 19.70 -11.85 -1.95
CA VAL A 27 18.86 -11.18 -2.95
C VAL A 27 17.43 -11.22 -2.42
N LEU A 28 16.81 -10.05 -2.35
CA LEU A 28 15.38 -9.93 -2.06
C LEU A 28 14.69 -9.70 -3.40
N GLU A 29 13.83 -10.64 -3.80
CA GLU A 29 13.07 -10.56 -5.05
C GLU A 29 11.59 -10.28 -4.76
N GLY A 30 10.92 -9.56 -5.67
CA GLY A 30 9.51 -9.18 -5.54
C GLY A 30 9.20 -8.34 -4.29
N CYS A 31 7.97 -8.44 -3.77
CA CYS A 31 7.50 -7.74 -2.57
C CYS A 31 8.00 -8.38 -1.25
N SER A 32 9.31 -8.65 -1.16
CA SER A 32 9.93 -9.33 0.00
C SER A 32 9.84 -8.55 1.33
N LEU A 33 9.59 -7.23 1.26
CA LEU A 33 9.40 -6.37 2.42
C LEU A 33 8.15 -5.53 2.21
N VAL A 34 7.20 -5.61 3.14
CA VAL A 34 5.94 -4.85 3.07
C VAL A 34 5.68 -4.22 4.43
N SER A 35 5.40 -2.93 4.45
CA SER A 35 4.86 -2.22 5.62
C SER A 35 3.37 -2.03 5.42
N TYR A 36 2.55 -2.73 6.20
CA TYR A 36 1.09 -2.72 6.04
C TYR A 36 0.44 -1.79 7.07
N LEU A 37 -0.20 -0.72 6.60
CA LEU A 37 -0.97 0.21 7.43
C LEU A 37 -2.45 0.10 7.05
N THR A 38 -3.31 -0.18 8.03
CA THR A 38 -4.77 -0.11 7.86
C THR A 38 -5.29 1.22 8.38
N VAL A 39 -6.00 1.96 7.53
CA VAL A 39 -6.68 3.20 7.93
C VAL A 39 -8.18 2.93 7.97
N SER A 40 -8.80 3.22 9.11
CA SER A 40 -10.26 3.11 9.27
C SER A 40 -10.94 4.38 8.76
N THR A 41 -11.52 4.28 7.57
CA THR A 41 -12.25 5.38 6.93
C THR A 41 -13.65 4.89 6.54
N PRO A 42 -14.66 4.99 7.41
CA PRO A 42 -15.99 4.44 7.13
C PRO A 42 -16.78 5.22 6.08
N GLU A 43 -16.43 6.47 5.76
CA GLU A 43 -17.30 7.35 4.99
C GLU A 43 -16.54 8.16 3.93
N ALA A 44 -16.97 8.05 2.66
CA ALA A 44 -16.50 8.88 1.54
C ALA A 44 -14.97 9.05 1.49
N THR A 45 -14.27 7.93 1.32
CA THR A 45 -12.80 7.88 1.35
C THR A 45 -12.16 8.13 -0.01
N PHE A 46 -11.13 8.97 -0.02
CA PHE A 46 -10.33 9.28 -1.20
C PHE A 46 -8.83 9.12 -0.91
N ALA A 47 -8.07 8.67 -1.89
CA ALA A 47 -6.62 8.83 -1.93
C ALA A 47 -6.25 9.96 -2.89
N VAL A 48 -5.35 10.84 -2.46
CA VAL A 48 -4.93 12.03 -3.20
C VAL A 48 -3.42 12.10 -3.34
N GLY A 49 -2.96 12.54 -4.51
CA GLY A 49 -1.54 12.68 -4.84
C GLY A 49 -0.93 11.50 -5.58
N LEU A 50 -1.73 10.51 -5.99
CA LEU A 50 -1.29 9.35 -6.77
C LEU A 50 -1.30 9.61 -8.28
N GLU A 51 -1.80 10.76 -8.73
CA GLU A 51 -1.83 11.16 -10.14
C GLU A 51 -0.42 11.09 -10.76
N GLY A 52 -0.33 10.51 -11.95
CA GLY A 52 0.95 10.33 -12.65
C GLY A 52 1.77 9.11 -12.18
N SER A 53 1.27 8.35 -11.20
CA SER A 53 1.90 7.08 -10.83
C SER A 53 1.47 5.99 -11.80
N ASP A 54 2.44 5.21 -12.27
CA ASP A 54 2.16 3.97 -12.98
C ASP A 54 1.43 3.01 -12.04
N LEU A 55 0.45 2.27 -12.55
CA LEU A 55 -0.32 1.32 -11.78
C LEU A 55 -0.57 0.04 -12.57
N PHE A 56 -0.74 -1.04 -11.83
CA PHE A 56 -1.32 -2.28 -12.35
C PHE A 56 -2.26 -2.89 -11.31
N GLU A 57 -3.41 -3.38 -11.77
CA GLU A 57 -4.29 -4.14 -10.89
C GLU A 57 -3.63 -5.45 -10.48
N THR A 58 -3.83 -5.83 -9.23
CA THR A 58 -3.30 -7.09 -8.70
C THR A 58 -4.36 -7.81 -7.86
N LYS A 59 -4.29 -9.14 -7.81
CA LYS A 59 -5.08 -9.88 -6.83
C LYS A 59 -4.66 -9.45 -5.42
N ARG A 60 -5.58 -9.62 -4.47
CA ARG A 60 -5.34 -9.24 -3.08
C ARG A 60 -4.22 -10.11 -2.51
N PHE A 61 -2.99 -9.61 -2.47
CA PHE A 61 -1.93 -10.21 -1.68
C PHE A 61 -2.08 -9.67 -0.25
N LEU A 62 -2.97 -10.26 0.53
CA LEU A 62 -2.83 -10.09 1.97
C LEU A 62 -1.59 -10.87 2.39
N PRO A 63 -0.65 -10.30 3.16
CA PRO A 63 0.24 -11.10 3.96
C PRO A 63 -0.62 -11.83 5.01
N ARG A 64 -1.16 -13.01 4.65
CA ARG A 64 -1.67 -13.97 5.62
C ARG A 64 -0.43 -14.51 6.33
N PHE A 65 -0.02 -13.87 7.43
CA PHE A 65 1.00 -14.44 8.32
C PHE A 65 0.54 -15.85 8.71
N GLY A 66 1.16 -16.88 8.11
CA GLY A 66 0.98 -18.28 8.50
C GLY A 66 0.32 -19.24 7.52
N VAL A 67 -0.21 -18.84 6.35
CA VAL A 67 -0.71 -19.83 5.36
C VAL A 67 -0.45 -19.37 3.93
N VAL A 68 0.49 -20.07 3.27
CA VAL A 68 0.60 -20.10 1.81
C VAL A 68 -0.66 -20.81 1.30
N GLN A 69 -1.58 -20.08 0.69
CA GLN A 69 -2.55 -20.70 -0.20
C GLN A 69 -2.17 -20.30 -1.61
N SER A 70 -1.78 -21.30 -2.38
CA SER A 70 -1.83 -21.28 -3.84
C SER A 70 -3.29 -21.10 -4.24
N GLU A 71 -3.73 -19.87 -4.44
CA GLU A 71 -5.01 -19.61 -5.08
C GLU A 71 -4.72 -19.45 -6.58
N GLU A 72 -5.29 -20.38 -7.36
CA GLU A 72 -5.11 -20.58 -8.79
C GLU A 72 -5.05 -19.26 -9.58
N GLU A 73 -4.03 -19.19 -10.43
CA GLU A 73 -3.70 -18.10 -11.33
C GLU A 73 -4.77 -17.94 -12.43
N GLU A 74 -5.94 -17.41 -12.09
CA GLU A 74 -6.66 -16.60 -13.08
C GLU A 74 -5.99 -15.24 -13.15
N GLU A 75 -5.04 -15.10 -14.08
CA GLU A 75 -4.60 -13.80 -14.59
C GLU A 75 -5.82 -13.05 -15.12
N LYS A 76 -6.50 -12.29 -14.26
CA LYS A 76 -7.19 -11.12 -14.78
C LYS A 76 -6.08 -10.22 -15.27
N SER A 77 -6.00 -10.05 -16.58
CA SER A 77 -5.19 -9.03 -17.26
C SER A 77 -5.60 -7.67 -16.68
N GLY A 78 -5.01 -7.33 -15.54
CA GLY A 78 -5.30 -6.14 -14.79
C GLY A 78 -4.97 -4.94 -15.65
N LEU A 79 -5.86 -3.95 -15.67
CA LEU A 79 -5.59 -2.69 -16.34
C LEU A 79 -4.23 -2.17 -15.83
N SER A 80 -3.29 -1.97 -16.74
CA SER A 80 -2.03 -1.27 -16.46
C SER A 80 -2.08 0.08 -17.16
N GLY A 81 -1.53 1.10 -16.52
CA GLY A 81 -1.57 2.46 -17.03
C GLY A 81 -1.12 3.46 -15.99
N GLU A 82 -1.32 4.74 -16.29
CA GLU A 82 -1.03 5.84 -15.38
C GLU A 82 -2.29 6.21 -14.60
N GLU A 83 -2.17 6.57 -13.32
CA GLU A 83 -3.32 7.11 -12.57
C GLU A 83 -3.66 8.51 -13.08
N GLU A 84 -4.77 8.64 -13.79
CA GLU A 84 -5.28 9.92 -14.30
C GLU A 84 -6.04 10.72 -13.23
N ASN A 85 -6.46 10.08 -12.13
CA ASN A 85 -7.31 10.73 -11.14
C ASN A 85 -6.50 11.27 -9.96
N ASN A 86 -6.57 12.59 -9.75
CA ASN A 86 -6.04 13.19 -8.53
C ASN A 86 -6.80 12.76 -7.27
N TYR A 87 -8.11 12.47 -7.39
CA TYR A 87 -8.95 12.03 -6.28
C TYR A 87 -9.45 10.62 -6.50
N LYS A 88 -8.67 9.63 -6.07
CA LYS A 88 -9.07 8.24 -6.23
C LYS A 88 -10.08 7.83 -5.18
N GLN A 89 -11.30 7.52 -5.62
CA GLN A 89 -12.36 6.98 -4.76
C GLN A 89 -12.03 5.56 -4.28
N LEU A 90 -12.26 5.31 -2.98
CA LEU A 90 -12.00 4.03 -2.32
C LEU A 90 -13.29 3.34 -1.80
N ASN A 91 -14.46 3.80 -2.26
CA ASN A 91 -15.77 3.18 -1.98
C ASN A 91 -15.99 1.88 -2.77
N GLU A 92 -15.31 1.70 -3.89
CA GLU A 92 -15.30 0.44 -4.63
C GLU A 92 -14.15 -0.47 -4.18
N LYS A 93 -14.22 -1.74 -4.59
CA LYS A 93 -13.13 -2.69 -4.33
C LYS A 93 -11.90 -2.26 -5.13
N VAL A 94 -10.82 -1.93 -4.43
CA VAL A 94 -9.53 -1.56 -5.02
C VAL A 94 -8.49 -2.60 -4.60
N SER A 95 -7.68 -3.06 -5.55
CA SER A 95 -6.49 -3.87 -5.28
C SER A 95 -5.49 -3.63 -6.40
N ARG A 96 -4.53 -2.73 -6.16
CA ARG A 96 -3.55 -2.37 -7.18
C ARG A 96 -2.23 -1.94 -6.56
N VAL A 97 -1.17 -2.07 -7.32
CA VAL A 97 0.15 -1.54 -6.98
C VAL A 97 0.37 -0.27 -7.78
N TYR A 98 0.86 0.76 -7.10
CA TYR A 98 1.38 1.97 -7.71
C TYR A 98 2.91 1.87 -7.74
N THR A 99 3.49 1.89 -8.93
CA THR A 99 4.94 2.01 -9.18
C THR A 99 5.26 3.46 -9.49
N CYS A 100 6.50 3.90 -9.25
CA CYS A 100 6.87 5.31 -9.36
C CYS A 100 6.00 6.22 -8.45
N ALA A 101 5.50 5.66 -7.34
CA ALA A 101 4.58 6.34 -6.45
C ALA A 101 5.24 7.58 -5.81
N PRO A 102 4.46 8.63 -5.49
CA PRO A 102 4.98 9.78 -4.76
C PRO A 102 5.56 9.35 -3.40
N ARG A 103 6.54 10.11 -2.91
CA ARG A 103 7.10 9.91 -1.54
C ARG A 103 6.04 10.04 -0.45
N SER A 104 4.93 10.70 -0.73
CA SER A 104 3.79 10.78 0.18
C SER A 104 2.48 10.98 -0.58
N PHE A 105 1.41 10.37 -0.08
CA PHE A 105 0.04 10.59 -0.55
C PHE A 105 -0.88 10.77 0.66
N THR A 106 -2.07 11.32 0.44
CA THR A 106 -3.03 11.58 1.52
C THR A 106 -4.27 10.71 1.37
N ILE A 107 -4.67 10.06 2.45
CA ILE A 107 -5.98 9.41 2.57
C ILE A 107 -6.91 10.38 3.29
N ILE A 108 -8.04 10.69 2.69
CA ILE A 108 -9.05 11.62 3.22
C ILE A 108 -10.31 10.83 3.54
N ASP A 109 -10.80 10.95 4.76
CA ASP A 109 -12.16 10.55 5.16
C ASP A 109 -13.02 11.82 5.26
N ARG A 110 -13.85 12.05 4.23
CA ARG A 110 -14.70 13.24 4.21
C ARG A 110 -15.83 13.18 5.22
N GLY A 111 -16.38 12.01 5.52
CA GLY A 111 -17.48 11.89 6.48
C GLY A 111 -17.04 12.28 7.89
N ARG A 112 -15.85 11.86 8.30
CA ARG A 112 -15.24 12.20 9.58
C ARG A 112 -14.45 13.51 9.57
N ARG A 113 -14.28 14.14 8.40
CA ARG A 113 -13.42 15.32 8.20
C ARG A 113 -12.00 15.07 8.74
N ASN A 114 -11.45 13.89 8.46
CA ASN A 114 -10.09 13.52 8.82
C ASN A 114 -9.23 13.29 7.58
N SER A 115 -7.91 13.31 7.78
CA SER A 115 -6.96 12.89 6.79
C SER A 115 -5.74 12.25 7.44
N VAL A 116 -5.12 11.31 6.75
CA VAL A 116 -3.83 10.72 7.11
C VAL A 116 -2.89 10.90 5.93
N VAL A 117 -1.72 11.49 6.18
CA VAL A 117 -0.64 11.53 5.20
C VAL A 117 0.21 10.28 5.39
N SER A 118 0.35 9.48 4.33
CA SER A 118 1.24 8.32 4.31
C SER A 118 2.48 8.68 3.53
N GLY A 119 3.65 8.61 4.16
CA GLY A 119 4.95 8.80 3.52
C GLY A 119 5.76 7.50 3.47
N THR A 120 6.59 7.34 2.45
CA THR A 120 7.53 6.23 2.32
C THR A 120 8.94 6.73 2.07
N GLU A 121 9.92 6.04 2.65
CA GLU A 121 11.34 6.22 2.36
C GLU A 121 11.96 4.83 2.17
N GLY A 122 12.64 4.64 1.03
CA GLY A 122 13.24 3.35 0.67
C GLY A 122 12.29 2.29 0.09
N PHE A 123 10.99 2.59 -0.03
CA PHE A 123 10.02 1.79 -0.78
C PHE A 123 9.61 2.53 -2.05
N GLU A 124 9.71 1.86 -3.20
CA GLU A 124 9.40 2.44 -4.53
C GLU A 124 7.95 2.17 -4.96
N GLU A 125 7.29 1.22 -4.30
CA GLU A 125 5.95 0.76 -4.64
C GLU A 125 4.97 0.97 -3.48
N VAL A 126 3.72 1.29 -3.81
CA VAL A 126 2.61 1.39 -2.85
C VAL A 126 1.51 0.42 -3.26
N TYR A 127 1.23 -0.56 -2.41
CA TYR A 127 0.04 -1.38 -2.56
C TYR A 127 -1.16 -0.70 -1.91
N MET A 128 -2.22 -0.50 -2.68
CA MET A 128 -3.48 0.05 -2.20
C MET A 128 -4.58 -0.98 -2.28
N TYR A 129 -5.20 -1.23 -1.13
CA TYR A 129 -6.34 -2.11 -1.01
C TYR A 129 -7.52 -1.41 -0.34
N SER A 130 -8.68 -1.44 -1.00
CA SER A 130 -9.97 -1.14 -0.38
C SER A 130 -10.90 -2.34 -0.57
N PRO A 131 -11.56 -2.82 0.49
CA PRO A 131 -12.61 -3.83 0.35
C PRO A 131 -13.87 -3.28 -0.34
N GLY A 132 -13.95 -1.97 -0.53
CA GLY A 132 -15.17 -1.25 -0.88
C GLY A 132 -16.13 -1.11 0.30
N SER A 133 -17.06 -0.17 0.18
CA SER A 133 -18.19 -0.04 1.08
C SER A 133 -19.26 -1.06 0.71
N LYS A 134 -19.77 -1.82 1.70
CA LYS A 134 -21.03 -2.53 1.55
C LYS A 134 -22.14 -1.51 1.74
N LEU A 135 -22.80 -1.11 0.66
CA LEU A 135 -24.10 -0.43 0.74
C LEU A 135 -25.15 -1.42 1.27
#